data_AF-A0A0A2BS87-F1
#
_entry.id   AF-A0A0A2BS87-F1
#
_cell.length_a   1.000
_cell.length_b   1.000
_cell.length_c   1.000
_cell.angle_alpha   90.00
_cell.angle_beta   90.00
_cell.angle_gamma   90.00
#
_symmetry.space_group_name_H-M   'P 1'
#
loop_
_entity.id
_entity.type
_entity.pdbx_description
1 polymer ?
#
loop_
_entity_poly.entity_id
_entity_poly.type
_entity_poly.pdbx_seq_one_letter_code
_entity_poly.pdbx_strand_id
1 'polypeptide(L)' 'MDKNKAKLEGKALASYLEEHRNDFNGNGDALCLAAGYGIQGDDGTEKCDFSDFVKALSTAIDVQSQ' A
#
# COMPACT_ATOMS: atom_id res chain seq x y z
N MET A 1 -1.77 15.12 11.67
CA MET A 1 -1.93 14.58 10.31
C MET A 1 -0.54 14.49 9.73
N ASP A 2 0.12 13.36 9.96
CA ASP A 2 1.50 13.09 9.57
C ASP A 2 1.63 13.07 8.04
N LYS A 3 2.03 14.22 7.49
CA LYS A 3 2.07 14.55 6.05
C LYS A 3 3.15 13.81 5.25
N ASN A 4 3.63 12.64 5.69
CA ASN A 4 4.63 11.88 4.94
C ASN A 4 4.71 10.43 5.45
N LYS A 5 3.63 9.66 5.27
CA LYS A 5 3.84 8.20 5.20
C LYS A 5 4.60 7.92 3.92
N ALA A 6 5.90 7.65 4.04
CA ALA A 6 6.69 7.18 2.91
C ALA A 6 6.04 5.91 2.34
N LYS A 7 5.91 5.86 1.02
CA LYS A 7 5.39 4.68 0.32
C LYS A 7 6.26 3.48 0.65
N LEU A 8 5.64 2.38 1.09
CA LEU A 8 6.35 1.13 1.29
C LEU A 8 6.57 0.45 -0.06
N GLU A 9 7.80 0.04 -0.37
CA GLU A 9 8.14 -0.61 -1.64
C GLU A 9 8.89 -1.93 -1.44
N GLY A 10 8.89 -2.77 -2.48
CA GLY A 10 9.69 -4.01 -2.53
C GLY A 10 9.49 -4.91 -1.31
N LYS A 11 10.59 -5.29 -0.65
CA LYS A 11 10.55 -6.17 0.53
C LYS A 11 9.82 -5.55 1.71
N ALA A 12 9.91 -4.23 1.93
CA ALA A 12 9.21 -3.57 3.03
C ALA A 12 7.70 -3.62 2.84
N LEU A 13 7.24 -3.44 1.60
CA LEU A 13 5.84 -3.65 1.24
C LEU A 13 5.42 -5.11 1.43
N ALA A 14 6.20 -6.06 0.91
CA ALA A 14 5.89 -7.49 1.05
C ALA A 14 5.73 -7.91 2.52
N SER A 15 6.70 -7.55 3.38
CA SER A 15 6.65 -7.87 4.80
C SER A 15 5.46 -7.20 5.49
N TYR A 16 5.19 -5.94 5.20
CA TYR A 16 4.03 -5.23 5.73
C TYR A 16 2.71 -5.93 5.38
N LEU A 17 2.57 -6.37 4.13
CA LEU A 17 1.39 -7.09 3.67
C LEU A 17 1.24 -8.44 4.38
N GLU A 18 2.33 -9.18 4.56
CA GLU A 18 2.29 -10.47 5.26
C GLU A 18 1.93 -10.31 6.74
N GLU A 19 2.53 -9.34 7.42
CA GLU A 19 2.27 -9.05 8.83
C GLU A 19 0.85 -8.57 9.06
N HIS A 20 0.33 -7.71 8.18
CA HIS A 20 -0.97 -7.06 8.35
C HIS A 20 -2.10 -7.63 7.50
N ARG A 21 -1.89 -8.74 6.75
CA ARG A 21 -2.92 -9.32 5.86
C ARG A 21 -4.26 -9.57 6.56
N ASN A 22 -4.22 -9.94 7.84
CA ASN A 22 -5.40 -10.25 8.63
C ASN A 22 -5.98 -9.01 9.32
N ASP A 23 -5.20 -7.94 9.51
CA ASP A 23 -5.66 -6.71 10.17
C ASP A 23 -6.67 -5.94 9.31
N PHE A 24 -6.54 -6.06 7.99
CA PHE A 24 -7.40 -5.34 7.05
C PHE A 24 -8.65 -6.13 6.62
N ASN A 25 -8.86 -7.38 7.07
CA ASN A 25 -10.03 -8.21 6.74
C ASN A 25 -10.35 -8.27 5.22
N GLY A 26 -9.32 -8.22 4.35
CA GLY A 26 -9.50 -8.18 2.90
C GLY A 26 -9.88 -6.80 2.32
N ASN A 27 -9.88 -5.74 3.12
CA ASN A 27 -10.04 -4.37 2.64
C ASN A 27 -8.71 -3.85 2.05
N GLY A 28 -8.54 -4.09 0.75
CA GLY A 28 -7.35 -3.68 0.00
C GLY A 28 -7.15 -2.15 -0.06
N ASP A 29 -8.23 -1.37 0.02
CA ASP A 29 -8.14 0.11 0.05
C ASP A 29 -7.50 0.59 1.35
N ALA A 30 -7.96 0.08 2.49
CA ALA A 30 -7.40 0.44 3.80
C ALA A 30 -5.91 0.06 3.92
N LEU A 31 -5.55 -1.11 3.39
CA LEU A 31 -4.18 -1.60 3.31
C LEU A 31 -3.30 -0.71 2.42
N CYS A 32 -3.80 -0.32 1.24
CA CYS A 32 -3.12 0.59 0.32
C CYS A 32 -2.85 1.97 0.95
N LEU A 33 -3.87 2.56 1.58
CA LEU A 33 -3.75 3.81 2.32
C LEU A 33 -2.72 3.67 3.46
N ALA A 34 -2.78 2.57 4.20
CA ALA A 34 -1.88 2.32 5.31
C ALA A 34 -0.41 2.15 4.87
N ALA A 35 -0.19 1.60 3.67
CA ALA A 35 1.11 1.44 3.02
C ALA A 35 1.67 2.75 2.40
N GLY A 36 0.94 3.86 2.51
CA GLY A 36 1.39 5.19 2.07
C GLY A 36 0.98 5.55 0.64
N TYR A 37 0.07 4.80 0.03
CA TYR A 37 -0.43 5.04 -1.33
C TYR A 37 -1.72 5.87 -1.34
N GLY A 38 -1.98 6.66 -0.30
CA GLY A 38 -3.11 7.59 -0.26
C GLY A 38 -2.88 8.80 -1.16
N ILE A 39 -3.85 9.10 -2.02
CA ILE A 39 -3.93 10.31 -2.82
C ILE A 39 -5.19 11.09 -2.47
N GLN A 40 -5.10 12.42 -2.49
CA GLN A 40 -6.25 13.28 -2.25
C GLN A 40 -7.11 13.33 -3.52
N GLY A 41 -8.35 12.86 -3.43
CA GLY A 41 -9.35 13.00 -4.48
C GLY A 41 -9.90 14.42 -4.57
N ASP A 42 -10.52 14.76 -5.70
CA ASP A 42 -11.13 16.07 -5.95
C ASP A 42 -12.23 16.43 -4.94
N ASP A 43 -12.86 15.43 -4.32
CA ASP A 43 -13.85 15.58 -3.26
C ASP A 43 -13.25 15.79 -1.86
N GLY A 44 -11.92 15.87 -1.76
CA GLY A 44 -11.19 16.08 -0.52
C GLY A 44 -11.00 14.81 0.33
N THR A 45 -11.52 13.66 -0.12
CA THR A 45 -11.27 12.36 0.52
C THR A 45 -9.93 11.78 0.11
N GLU A 46 -9.35 10.96 0.98
CA GLU A 46 -8.16 10.18 0.66
C GLU A 46 -8.59 8.86 0.00
N LYS A 47 -7.99 8.54 -1.14
CA LYS A 47 -8.25 7.33 -1.92
C LYS A 47 -6.95 6.59 -2.19
N CYS A 48 -7.03 5.28 -2.30
CA CYS A 48 -5.89 4.48 -2.74
C CYS A 48 -5.49 4.85 -4.18
N ASP A 49 -4.21 5.18 -4.38
CA ASP A 49 -3.58 5.16 -5.70
C ASP A 49 -3.32 3.72 -6.10
N PHE A 50 -4.38 3.05 -6.55
CA PHE A 50 -4.36 1.64 -6.88
C PHE A 50 -3.33 1.32 -7.98
N SER A 51 -3.12 2.24 -8.93
CA SER A 51 -2.17 2.01 -10.02
C SER A 51 -0.73 1.98 -9.52
N ASP A 52 -0.37 2.91 -8.64
CA ASP A 52 0.97 2.97 -8.06
C ASP A 52 1.18 1.83 -7.05
N PHE A 53 0.15 1.50 -6.26
CA PHE A 53 0.17 0.40 -5.31
C PHE A 53 0.35 -0.97 -5.99
N VAL A 54 -0.37 -1.25 -7.08
CA VAL A 54 -0.23 -2.52 -7.83
C VAL A 54 1.14 -2.65 -8.50
N LYS A 55 1.72 -1.54 -8.97
CA LYS A 55 3.10 -1.55 -9.50
C LYS A 55 4.09 -1.94 -8.41
N ALA A 56 3.99 -1.32 -7.24
CA ALA A 56 4.86 -1.64 -6.12
C ALA A 56 4.66 -3.08 -5.61
N LEU A 57 3.42 -3.57 -5.59
CA LEU A 57 3.08 -4.97 -5.29
C LEU A 57 3.74 -5.94 -6.27
N SER A 58 3.70 -5.64 -7.56
CA SER A 58 4.29 -6.49 -8.60
C SER A 58 5.81 -6.61 -8.40
N THR A 59 6.47 -5.50 -8.08
CA THR A 59 7.90 -5.48 -7.71
C THR A 59 8.15 -6.26 -6.40
N ALA A 60 7.28 -6.12 -5.41
CA ALA A 60 7.41 -6.80 -4.13
C ALA A 60 7.31 -8.34 -4.26
N ILE A 61 6.43 -8.83 -5.15
CA ILE A 61 6.27 -10.26 -5.45
C ILE A 61 7.47 -10.81 -6.24
N ASP A 62 8.00 -10.04 -7.18
CA ASP A 62 9.21 -10.41 -7.94
C ASP A 62 10.41 -10.61 -7.00
N VAL A 63 10.55 -9.76 -5.98
CA VAL A 63 11.59 -9.86 -4.94
C VAL A 63 11.44 -11.10 -4.06
N GLN A 64 10.23 -11.62 -3.84
CA GLN A 64 10.04 -12.87 -3.07
C GLN A 64 10.32 -14.13 -3.89
N SER A 65 10.40 -14.01 -5.22
CA SER A 65 10.60 -15.14 -6.13
C SER A 65 12.08 -15.41 -6.46
N GLN A 66 13.00 -14.62 -5.91
CA GLN A 66 14.46 -14.74 -6.07
C GLN A 66 15.14 -15.36 -4.85
#